data_AF-A0A536ZBB0-F1
#
_entry.id   AF-A0A536ZBB0-F1
#
_cell.length_a   1.000
_cell.length_b   1.000
_cell.length_c   1.000
_cell.angle_alpha   90.00
_cell.angle_beta   90.00
_cell.angle_gamma   90.00
#
_symmetry.space_group_name_H-M   'P 1'
#
loop_
_entity.id
_entity.type
_entity.pdbx_description
1 polymer ?
#
loop_
_entity_poly.entity_id
_entity_poly.type
_entity_poly.pdbx_seq_one_letter_code
_entity_poly.pdbx_strand_id
1 'polypeptide(L)'
;MTALDVRLKRLESELRCLVCQNQTLADSNADLADDLRHEVRGLALAGKSDNEIKTYLVARYGDFVLYDPPVKPITWMLWFGPFALLSGGAFVWWMVLRRRERNTAAAPAASEADIAAEKRARKLLDDRDDAAA
;
A
#
# COMPACT_ATOMS: atom_id res chain seq x y z
N MET A 1 -10.67 31.13 -25.10
CA MET A 1 -9.67 30.23 -24.47
C MET A 1 -9.06 29.41 -25.59
N THR A 2 -7.77 29.54 -25.85
CA THR A 2 -7.10 28.86 -26.97
C THR A 2 -6.77 27.41 -26.61
N ALA A 3 -6.50 26.56 -27.62
CA ALA A 3 -6.03 25.20 -27.38
C ALA A 3 -4.70 25.16 -26.59
N LEU A 4 -3.86 26.18 -26.79
CA LEU A 4 -2.62 26.35 -26.05
C LEU A 4 -2.89 26.66 -24.57
N ASP A 5 -3.84 27.54 -24.26
CA ASP A 5 -4.18 27.88 -22.87
C ASP A 5 -4.67 26.66 -22.09
N VAL A 6 -5.48 25.80 -22.73
CA VAL A 6 -5.99 24.55 -22.13
C VAL A 6 -4.85 23.59 -21.84
N ARG A 7 -3.90 23.45 -22.78
CA ARG A 7 -2.72 22.61 -22.63
C ARG A 7 -1.82 23.12 -21.50
N LEU A 8 -1.53 24.42 -21.47
CA LEU A 8 -0.71 25.04 -20.43
C LEU A 8 -1.35 24.86 -19.06
N LYS A 9 -2.66 25.12 -18.93
CA LYS A 9 -3.36 24.96 -17.65
C LYS A 9 -3.32 23.53 -17.14
N ARG A 10 -3.45 22.52 -18.01
CA ARG A 10 -3.27 21.11 -17.65
C ARG A 10 -1.84 20.86 -17.16
N LEU A 11 -0.84 21.32 -17.89
CA LEU A 11 0.56 21.11 -17.54
C LEU A 11 0.93 21.78 -16.20
N GLU A 12 0.49 23.01 -15.98
CA GLU A 12 0.70 23.77 -14.74
C GLU A 12 -0.01 23.13 -13.54
N SER A 13 -1.14 22.44 -13.74
CA SER A 13 -1.84 21.71 -12.67
C SER A 13 -1.13 20.42 -12.25
N GLU A 14 -0.29 19.86 -13.12
CA GLU A 14 0.52 18.68 -12.85
C GLU A 14 1.89 19.04 -12.22
N LEU A 15 2.18 20.34 -12.09
CA LEU A 15 3.39 20.89 -11.49
C LEU A 15 3.06 21.50 -10.12
N ARG A 16 3.93 21.30 -9.14
CA ARG A 16 3.78 21.82 -7.77
C ARG A 16 4.59 23.10 -7.60
N CYS A 17 4.04 24.07 -6.86
CA CYS A 17 4.81 25.21 -6.39
C CYS A 17 5.80 24.78 -5.30
N LEU A 18 7.10 24.96 -5.54
CA LEU A 18 8.18 24.55 -4.64
C LEU A 18 8.25 25.38 -3.35
N VAL A 19 7.71 26.60 -3.37
CA VAL A 19 7.75 27.55 -2.24
C VAL A 19 6.41 27.66 -1.50
N CYS A 20 5.36 27.00 -2.00
CA CYS A 20 4.01 27.14 -1.49
C CYS A 20 3.58 25.90 -0.73
N GLN A 21 2.64 26.07 0.21
CA GLN A 21 2.10 24.95 0.97
C GLN A 21 1.09 24.15 0.14
N ASN A 22 1.55 23.06 -0.48
CA ASN A 22 0.73 22.07 -1.18
C ASN A 22 -0.19 22.66 -2.28
N GLN A 23 0.35 23.57 -3.09
CA GLN A 23 -0.35 24.21 -4.20
C GLN A 23 0.27 23.83 -5.55
N THR A 24 -0.55 23.81 -6.58
CA THR A 24 -0.10 23.65 -7.97
C THR A 24 0.51 24.96 -8.48
N LEU A 25 1.24 24.88 -9.59
CA LEU A 25 1.74 26.06 -10.29
C LEU A 25 0.59 26.90 -10.89
N ALA A 26 -0.50 26.24 -11.28
CA ALA A 26 -1.69 26.90 -11.83
C ALA A 26 -2.43 27.76 -10.79
N ASP A 27 -2.48 27.33 -9.53
CA ASP A 27 -3.28 27.97 -8.47
C ASP A 27 -2.48 28.92 -7.58
N SER A 28 -1.15 28.90 -7.68
CA SER A 28 -0.28 29.72 -6.84
C SER A 28 -0.02 31.12 -7.39
N ASN A 29 0.08 32.09 -6.47
CA ASN A 29 0.48 33.47 -6.74
C ASN A 29 1.91 33.80 -6.24
N ALA A 30 2.77 32.80 -6.02
CA ALA A 30 4.16 33.05 -5.67
C ALA A 30 4.96 33.55 -6.89
N ASP A 31 5.92 34.44 -6.68
CA ASP A 31 6.79 34.96 -7.74
C ASP A 31 7.50 33.82 -8.51
N LEU A 32 7.99 32.81 -7.79
CA LEU A 32 8.59 31.62 -8.41
C LEU A 32 7.61 30.84 -9.29
N ALA A 33 6.33 30.78 -8.90
CA ALA A 33 5.32 30.11 -9.70
C ALA A 33 5.08 30.88 -11.00
N ASP A 34 5.09 32.21 -10.95
CA ASP A 34 4.94 33.05 -12.14
C ASP A 34 6.10 32.91 -13.11
N ASP A 35 7.34 32.92 -12.63
CA ASP A 35 8.54 32.70 -13.44
C ASP A 35 8.48 31.34 -14.16
N LEU A 36 8.11 30.28 -13.43
CA LEU A 36 7.97 28.94 -13.99
C LEU A 36 6.84 28.85 -15.03
N ARG A 37 5.70 29.52 -14.83
CA ARG A 37 4.62 29.58 -15.84
C ARG A 37 5.08 30.27 -17.12
N HIS A 38 5.84 31.36 -17.00
CA HIS A 38 6.43 32.04 -18.14
C HIS A 38 7.41 31.13 -18.89
N GLU A 39 8.27 30.40 -18.18
CA GLU A 39 9.21 29.46 -18.79
C GLU A 39 8.50 28.29 -19.48
N VAL A 40 7.50 27.68 -18.83
CA VAL A 40 6.65 26.62 -19.41
C VAL A 40 5.95 27.10 -20.67
N ARG A 41 5.36 28.30 -20.65
CA ARG A 41 4.73 28.92 -21.83
C ARG A 41 5.74 29.12 -22.95
N GLY A 42 6.94 29.63 -22.64
CA GLY A 42 8.02 29.81 -23.62
C GLY A 42 8.41 28.49 -24.30
N LEU A 43 8.57 27.41 -23.53
CA LEU A 43 8.90 26.09 -24.06
C LEU A 43 7.77 25.50 -24.90
N ALA A 44 6.51 25.67 -24.48
CA ALA A 44 5.35 25.21 -25.23
C ALA A 44 5.23 25.94 -26.58
N LEU A 45 5.49 27.25 -26.60
CA LEU A 45 5.54 28.05 -27.83
C LEU A 45 6.71 27.66 -28.74
N ALA A 46 7.82 27.21 -28.17
CA ALA A 46 8.96 26.64 -28.89
C ALA A 46 8.67 25.23 -29.47
N GLY A 47 7.44 24.72 -29.34
CA GLY A 47 7.03 23.43 -29.92
C GLY A 47 7.42 22.21 -29.09
N LYS A 48 7.90 22.39 -27.85
CA LYS A 48 8.22 21.27 -26.95
C LYS A 48 6.95 20.53 -26.53
N SER A 49 7.04 19.21 -26.40
CA SER A 49 5.99 18.36 -25.83
C SER A 49 5.92 18.47 -24.31
N ASP A 50 4.80 18.07 -23.72
CA ASP A 50 4.59 18.16 -22.25
C ASP A 50 5.63 17.34 -21.47
N ASN A 51 6.03 16.19 -22.00
CA ASN A 51 7.04 15.34 -21.37
C ASN A 51 8.45 15.97 -21.45
N GLU A 52 8.79 16.62 -22.56
CA GLU A 52 10.06 17.35 -22.67
C GLU A 52 10.10 18.53 -21.70
N ILE A 53 9.00 19.27 -21.55
CA ILE A 53 8.89 20.37 -20.60
C ILE A 53 9.08 19.87 -19.16
N LYS A 54 8.37 18.80 -18.77
CA LYS A 54 8.54 18.18 -17.45
C LYS A 54 9.96 17.70 -17.23
N THR A 55 10.56 17.05 -18.21
CA THR A 55 11.95 16.55 -18.11
C THR A 55 12.94 17.69 -17.93
N TYR A 56 12.76 18.80 -18.67
CA TYR A 56 13.57 20.00 -18.52
C TYR A 56 13.44 20.61 -17.12
N LEU A 57 12.21 20.72 -16.61
CA LEU A 57 11.96 21.22 -15.25
C LEU A 57 12.56 20.31 -14.18
N VAL A 58 12.42 18.98 -14.31
CA VAL A 58 13.01 18.01 -13.38
C VAL A 58 14.53 18.09 -13.38
N ALA A 59 15.15 18.27 -14.55
CA ALA A 59 16.60 18.37 -14.65
C ALA A 59 17.15 19.60 -13.89
N ARG A 60 16.34 20.67 -13.76
CA ARG A 60 16.75 21.93 -13.13
C ARG A 60 16.28 22.09 -11.68
N TYR A 61 15.08 21.62 -11.37
CA TYR A 61 14.39 21.81 -10.08
C TYR A 61 14.17 20.49 -9.30
N GLY A 62 14.51 19.34 -9.88
CA GLY A 62 14.36 18.02 -9.27
C GLY A 62 12.95 17.44 -9.41
N ASP A 63 12.76 16.23 -8.86
CA ASP A 63 11.50 15.49 -8.98
C ASP A 63 10.34 16.14 -8.20
N PHE A 64 10.64 17.00 -7.22
CA PHE A 64 9.65 17.69 -6.37
C PHE A 64 8.80 18.72 -7.13
N VAL A 65 9.20 19.10 -8.34
CA VAL A 65 8.42 20.00 -9.20
C VAL A 65 7.21 19.30 -9.79
N LEU A 66 7.25 17.98 -9.95
CA LEU A 66 6.06 17.22 -10.33
C LEU A 66 5.16 17.05 -9.12
N TYR A 67 3.86 17.24 -9.33
CA TYR A 67 2.88 16.96 -8.30
C TYR A 67 2.85 15.45 -7.96
N ASP A 68 2.99 14.61 -8.99
CA ASP A 68 3.08 13.15 -8.85
C ASP A 68 4.53 12.67 -9.08
N PRO A 69 5.22 12.17 -8.04
CA PRO A 69 6.59 11.70 -8.19
C PRO A 69 6.64 10.45 -9.08
N PRO A 70 7.56 10.39 -10.05
CA PRO A 70 7.65 9.26 -10.96
C PRO A 70 8.06 7.97 -10.24
N VAL A 71 7.54 6.83 -10.72
CA VAL A 71 7.91 5.51 -10.20
C VAL A 71 9.32 5.13 -10.68
N LYS A 72 10.32 5.52 -9.91
CA LYS A 72 11.74 5.18 -10.14
C LYS A 72 12.13 3.93 -9.35
N PRO A 73 13.18 3.19 -9.75
CA PRO A 73 13.67 2.02 -9.02
C PRO A 73 13.97 2.31 -7.54
N ILE A 74 14.48 3.50 -7.23
CA ILE A 74 14.75 3.92 -5.85
C ILE A 74 13.46 4.11 -5.02
N THR A 75 12.37 4.51 -5.66
CA THR A 75 11.07 4.71 -4.99
C THR A 75 10.24 3.43 -4.89
N TRP A 76 10.64 2.33 -5.52
CA TRP A 76 9.86 1.09 -5.53
C TRP A 76 9.56 0.57 -4.13
N MET A 77 10.50 0.68 -3.20
CA MET A 77 10.26 0.26 -1.81
C MET A 77 9.11 1.04 -1.16
N LEU A 78 8.97 2.33 -1.49
CA LEU A 78 7.88 3.18 -0.99
C LEU A 78 6.53 2.75 -1.59
N TRP A 79 6.50 2.47 -2.90
CA TRP A 79 5.26 2.10 -3.60
C TRP A 79 4.81 0.66 -3.32
N PHE A 80 5.74 -0.30 -3.32
CA PHE A 80 5.44 -1.72 -3.18
C PHE A 80 5.59 -2.25 -1.76
N GLY A 81 6.26 -1.52 -0.86
CA GLY A 81 6.48 -1.91 0.53
C GLY A 81 5.19 -2.26 1.28
N PRO A 82 4.13 -1.43 1.23
CA PRO A 82 2.86 -1.75 1.88
C PRO A 82 2.24 -3.06 1.38
N PHE A 83 2.28 -3.31 0.06
CA PHE A 83 1.74 -4.53 -0.54
C PHE A 83 2.57 -5.76 -0.20
N ALA A 84 3.90 -5.63 -0.18
CA ALA A 84 4.80 -6.70 0.23
C ALA A 84 4.55 -7.10 1.69
N LEU A 85 4.35 -6.12 2.58
CA LEU A 85 4.06 -6.38 4.00
C LEU A 85 2.70 -7.06 4.18
N LEU A 86 1.66 -6.56 3.51
CA LEU A 86 0.32 -7.19 3.53
C LEU A 86 0.36 -8.62 3.00
N SER A 87 1.07 -8.85 1.90
CA SER A 87 1.21 -10.18 1.29
C SER A 87 1.97 -11.13 2.22
N GLY A 88 3.05 -10.66 2.84
CA GLY A 88 3.80 -11.43 3.83
C GLY A 88 2.95 -11.79 5.05
N GLY A 89 2.19 -10.83 5.59
CA GLY A 89 1.28 -11.07 6.70
C GLY A 89 0.17 -12.08 6.36
N ALA A 90 -0.47 -11.92 5.20
CA ALA A 90 -1.49 -12.85 4.72
C ALA A 90 -0.93 -14.26 4.49
N PHE A 91 0.29 -14.37 3.96
CA PHE A 91 0.96 -15.64 3.74
C PHE A 91 1.25 -16.37 5.07
N VAL A 92 1.78 -15.66 6.07
CA VAL A 92 2.01 -16.22 7.41
C VAL A 92 0.70 -16.64 8.06
N TRP A 93 -0.32 -15.80 8.01
CA TRP A 93 -1.66 -16.10 8.53
C TRP A 93 -2.21 -17.39 7.93
N TRP A 94 -2.16 -17.51 6.59
CA TRP A 94 -2.62 -18.69 5.87
C TRP A 94 -1.85 -19.96 6.25
N MET A 95 -0.51 -19.87 6.40
CA MET A 95 0.30 -20.98 6.88
C MET A 95 -0.09 -21.44 8.29
N VAL A 96 -0.39 -20.48 9.19
CA VAL A 96 -0.85 -20.79 10.55
C VAL A 96 -2.19 -21.51 10.52
N LEU A 97 -3.17 -21.04 9.74
CA LEU A 97 -4.47 -21.71 9.60
C LEU A 97 -4.31 -23.15 9.07
N ARG A 98 -3.53 -23.35 8.01
CA ARG A 98 -3.26 -24.70 7.47
C ARG A 98 -2.51 -25.61 8.43
N ARG A 99 -1.67 -25.06 9.32
CA ARG A 99 -1.00 -25.84 10.36
C ARG A 99 -1.97 -26.26 11.45
N ARG A 100 -2.95 -25.41 11.80
CA ARG A 100 -4.00 -25.75 12.78
C ARG A 100 -4.87 -26.89 12.28
N GLU A 101 -5.32 -26.86 11.03
CA GLU A 101 -6.13 -27.96 10.46
C GLU A 101 -5.40 -29.31 10.49
N ARG A 102 -4.09 -29.32 10.18
CA ARG A 102 -3.27 -30.53 10.27
C ARG A 102 -3.07 -31.02 11.70
N ASN A 103 -2.97 -30.11 12.67
CA ASN A 103 -2.83 -30.47 14.07
C ASN A 103 -4.17 -30.90 14.71
N THR A 104 -5.32 -30.40 14.23
CA THR A 104 -6.64 -30.87 14.68
C THR A 104 -6.96 -32.25 14.08
N ALA A 105 -6.52 -32.54 12.86
CA ALA A 105 -6.56 -33.90 12.30
C ALA A 105 -5.59 -34.88 12.99
N ALA A 106 -4.59 -34.35 13.71
CA ALA A 106 -3.67 -35.10 14.57
C ALA A 106 -3.99 -34.92 16.07
N ALA A 107 -5.17 -34.39 16.43
CA ALA A 107 -5.70 -34.64 17.77
C ALA A 107 -5.87 -36.17 17.87
N PRO A 108 -5.31 -36.84 18.88
CA PRO A 108 -5.52 -38.26 19.02
C PRO A 108 -7.04 -38.45 19.16
N ALA A 109 -7.68 -39.02 18.14
CA ALA A 109 -9.01 -39.58 18.30
C ALA A 109 -8.90 -40.46 19.54
N ALA A 110 -9.71 -40.16 20.57
CA ALA A 110 -9.63 -40.76 21.91
C ALA A 110 -9.19 -42.21 21.78
N SER A 111 -7.99 -42.52 22.28
CA SER A 111 -7.43 -43.84 22.07
C SER A 111 -8.33 -44.85 22.76
N GLU A 112 -8.32 -46.11 22.30
CA GLU A 112 -9.10 -47.18 22.93
C GLU A 112 -8.81 -47.30 24.44
N ALA A 113 -7.61 -46.89 24.85
CA ALA A 113 -7.22 -46.76 26.25
C ALA A 113 -7.97 -45.64 27.00
N ASP A 114 -8.22 -44.50 26.38
CA ASP A 114 -8.97 -43.39 26.97
C ASP A 114 -10.44 -43.75 27.17
N ILE A 115 -11.04 -44.42 26.17
CA ILE A 115 -12.44 -44.89 26.24
C ILE A 115 -12.60 -46.00 27.29
N ALA A 116 -11.62 -46.91 27.39
CA ALA A 116 -11.62 -47.95 28.42
C ALA A 116 -11.40 -47.40 29.83
N ALA A 117 -10.59 -46.35 29.98
CA ALA A 117 -10.37 -45.66 31.25
C ALA A 117 -11.66 -44.97 31.74
N GLU A 118 -12.39 -44.30 30.85
CA GLU A 118 -13.65 -43.63 31.20
C GLU A 118 -14.74 -44.63 31.62
N LYS A 119 -14.88 -45.76 30.92
CA LYS A 119 -15.83 -46.83 31.30
C LYS A 119 -15.51 -47.44 32.66
N ARG A 120 -14.23 -47.66 32.97
CA ARG A 120 -13.82 -48.18 34.29
C ARG A 120 -14.09 -47.18 35.40
N ALA A 121 -13.77 -45.91 35.18
CA ALA A 121 -14.06 -44.85 36.13
C ALA A 121 -15.56 -44.75 36.42
N ARG A 122 -16.40 -44.83 35.38
CA ARG A 122 -17.85 -44.78 35.54
C ARG A 122 -18.42 -45.97 36.32
N LYS A 123 -17.89 -47.17 36.06
CA LYS A 123 -18.29 -48.37 36.80
C LYS A 123 -17.93 -48.27 38.29
N LEU A 124 -16.75 -47.75 38.62
CA LEU A 124 -16.33 -47.58 40.02
C LEU A 124 -17.18 -46.55 40.78
N LEU A 125 -17.73 -45.55 40.07
CA LEU A 125 -18.65 -44.59 40.67
C LEU A 125 -20.02 -45.23 40.94
N ASP A 126 -20.54 -46.00 39.99
CA ASP A 126 -21.80 -46.74 40.12
C ASP A 126 -21.71 -47.78 41.25
N ASP A 127 -20.66 -48.61 41.24
CA ASP A 127 -20.40 -49.61 42.29
C ASP A 127 -20.23 -48.96 43.69
N ARG A 128 -19.72 -47.71 43.75
CA ARG A 128 -19.57 -46.96 45.01
C ARG A 128 -20.91 -46.37 45.46
N ASP A 129 -21.71 -45.88 44.54
CA ASP A 129 -23.03 -45.30 44.83
C ASP A 129 -24.02 -46.40 45.26
N ASP A 130 -23.92 -47.60 44.66
CA ASP A 130 -24.64 -48.81 45.09
C ASP A 130 -24.20 -49.30 46.47
N ALA A 131 -22.92 -49.18 46.80
CA ALA A 131 -22.40 -49.53 48.14
C ALA A 131 -22.75 -48.48 49.22
N ALA A 132 -23.19 -47.28 48.81
CA ALA A 132 -23.59 -46.19 49.69
C ALA A 132 -25.11 -46.09 49.91
N ALA A 133 -25.90 -46.90 49.19
CA ALA A 133 -27.36 -47.04 49.33
C ALA A 133 -27.73 -48.24 50.23
#